data_AF-A0A933KWZ4-F1
#
_entry.id   AF-A0A933KWZ4-F1
#
_cell.length_a   1.000
_cell.length_b   1.000
_cell.length_c   1.000
_cell.angle_alpha   90.00
_cell.angle_beta   90.00
_cell.angle_gamma   90.00
#
_symmetry.space_group_name_H-M   'P 1'
#
loop_
_entity.id
_entity.type
_entity.pdbx_description
1 polymer ?
#
loop_
_entity_poly.entity_id
_entity_poly.type
_entity_poly.pdbx_seq_one_letter_code
_entity_poly.pdbx_strand_id
1 'polypeptide(L)'
;MPPRFVYWTIIAGGLPTAFRTAERDELLPTFRRIQGKHPDAELKYFARGRLWNSPDEARLALEARRAAGAKRNARAGADSRGRDWRPGGDHRDARQPFKDA
;
A
#
# COMPACT_ATOMS: atom_id res chain seq x y z
N MET A 1 -2.14 3.65 15.04
CA MET A 1 -3.39 4.18 14.46
C MET A 1 -3.69 3.41 13.18
N PRO A 2 -4.78 2.64 13.09
CA PRO A 2 -5.18 2.02 11.83
C PRO A 2 -5.33 3.11 10.75
N PRO A 3 -4.94 2.87 9.49
CA PRO A 3 -5.11 3.88 8.45
C PRO A 3 -6.59 4.22 8.31
N ARG A 4 -6.92 5.53 8.28
CA ARG A 4 -8.29 6.07 8.25
C ARG A 4 -9.19 5.54 7.11
N PHE A 5 -8.62 4.82 6.16
CA PHE A 5 -9.27 4.37 4.93
C PHE A 5 -9.17 2.85 4.73
N VAL A 6 -9.01 2.09 5.81
CA VAL A 6 -8.98 0.62 5.79
C VAL A 6 -10.15 0.09 6.59
N TYR A 7 -11.00 -0.71 5.95
CA TYR A 7 -12.22 -1.20 6.56
C TYR A 7 -12.73 -2.46 5.85
N TRP A 8 -13.53 -3.23 6.56
CA TRP A 8 -14.40 -4.24 5.96
C TRP A 8 -15.68 -3.62 5.45
N THR A 9 -16.20 -4.15 4.35
CA THR A 9 -17.46 -3.73 3.74
C THR A 9 -18.20 -4.94 3.19
N ILE A 10 -19.53 -4.84 3.09
CA ILE A 10 -20.35 -5.86 2.43
C ILE A 10 -20.67 -5.36 1.02
N ILE A 11 -20.51 -6.24 0.03
CA ILE A 11 -20.95 -6.06 -1.36
C ILE A 11 -22.21 -6.88 -1.55
N ALA A 12 -23.28 -6.31 -2.09
CA ALA A 12 -24.52 -7.03 -2.39
C ALA A 12 -25.10 -6.50 -3.70
N GLY A 13 -25.57 -7.37 -4.59
CA GLY A 13 -26.01 -6.96 -5.94
C GLY A 13 -24.89 -6.30 -6.76
N GLY A 14 -23.63 -6.67 -6.50
CA GLY A 14 -22.45 -6.04 -7.11
C GLY A 14 -22.13 -4.62 -6.64
N LEU A 15 -22.87 -4.07 -5.65
CA LEU A 15 -22.67 -2.71 -5.16
C LEU A 15 -22.14 -2.71 -3.71
N PRO A 16 -21.21 -1.79 -3.37
CA PRO A 16 -20.75 -1.63 -2.00
C PRO A 16 -21.85 -1.01 -1.13
N THR A 17 -22.13 -1.65 0.00
CA THR A 17 -23.07 -1.16 0.99
C THR A 17 -22.43 -0.07 1.87
N ALA A 18 -23.27 0.66 2.63
CA ALA A 18 -22.81 1.70 3.54
C ALA A 18 -22.14 1.16 4.83
N PHE A 19 -22.26 -0.14 5.12
CA PHE A 19 -21.75 -0.74 6.35
C PHE A 19 -20.23 -0.90 6.28
N ARG A 20 -19.52 -0.26 7.22
CA ARG A 20 -18.06 -0.25 7.27
C ARG A 20 -17.56 -0.39 8.71
N THR A 21 -16.60 -1.28 8.93
CA THR A 21 -16.01 -1.54 10.26
C THR A 21 -14.52 -1.80 10.16
N ALA A 22 -13.79 -1.67 11.26
CA ALA A 22 -12.37 -2.05 11.31
C ALA A 22 -12.21 -3.57 11.33
N GLU A 23 -13.06 -4.26 12.09
CA GLU A 23 -13.02 -5.71 12.29
C GLU A 23 -14.08 -6.44 11.46
N ARG A 24 -13.74 -7.63 10.99
CA ARG A 24 -14.64 -8.47 10.17
C ARG A 24 -15.87 -8.92 10.96
N ASP A 25 -15.66 -9.29 12.23
CA ASP A 25 -16.66 -9.95 13.04
C ASP A 25 -17.83 -9.03 13.39
N GLU A 26 -17.58 -7.72 13.47
CA GLU A 26 -18.62 -6.69 13.67
C GLU A 26 -19.63 -6.66 12.51
N LEU A 27 -19.23 -7.06 11.30
CA LEU A 27 -20.12 -7.12 10.14
C LEU A 27 -20.83 -8.46 9.96
N LEU A 28 -20.41 -9.53 10.65
CA LEU A 28 -21.01 -10.86 10.48
C LEU A 28 -22.52 -10.92 10.75
N PRO A 29 -23.06 -10.28 11.81
CA PRO A 29 -24.50 -10.28 12.05
C PRO A 29 -25.27 -9.62 10.91
N THR A 30 -24.80 -8.45 10.46
CA THR A 30 -25.39 -7.69 9.34
C THR A 30 -25.28 -8.46 8.03
N PHE A 31 -24.12 -9.08 7.78
CA PHE A 31 -23.86 -9.90 6.61
C PHE A 31 -24.82 -11.08 6.51
N ARG A 32 -25.00 -11.84 7.59
CA ARG A 32 -25.96 -12.97 7.62
C ARG A 32 -27.39 -12.52 7.33
N ARG A 33 -27.79 -11.35 7.85
CA ARG A 33 -29.11 -10.76 7.57
C ARG A 33 -29.28 -10.38 6.10
N ILE A 34 -28.23 -9.83 5.48
CA ILE A 34 -28.24 -9.48 4.05
C ILE A 34 -28.22 -10.74 3.18
N GLN A 35 -27.43 -11.75 3.52
CA GLN A 35 -27.36 -13.03 2.80
C GLN A 35 -28.72 -13.71 2.64
N GLY A 36 -29.60 -13.58 3.63
CA GLY A 36 -30.98 -14.11 3.52
C GLY A 36 -31.80 -13.48 2.39
N LYS A 37 -31.47 -12.26 1.94
CA LYS A 37 -32.14 -11.56 0.82
C LYS A 37 -31.30 -11.54 -0.46
N HIS A 38 -29.98 -11.50 -0.30
CA HIS A 38 -29.00 -11.37 -1.37
C HIS A 38 -27.96 -12.48 -1.20
N PRO A 39 -28.17 -13.65 -1.83
CA PRO A 39 -27.26 -14.79 -1.70
C PRO A 39 -25.87 -14.50 -2.31
N ASP A 40 -25.78 -13.51 -3.18
CA ASP A 40 -24.56 -12.98 -3.80
C ASP A 40 -23.79 -12.01 -2.90
N ALA A 41 -24.22 -11.82 -1.64
CA ALA A 41 -23.53 -10.92 -0.73
C ALA A 41 -22.13 -11.44 -0.36
N GLU A 42 -21.13 -10.57 -0.46
CA GLU A 42 -19.73 -10.87 -0.16
C GLU A 42 -19.13 -9.89 0.85
N LEU A 43 -18.28 -10.40 1.74
CA LEU A 43 -17.45 -9.58 2.63
C LEU A 43 -16.12 -9.28 1.94
N LYS A 44 -15.77 -8.00 1.84
CA LYS A 44 -14.51 -7.55 1.24
C LYS A 44 -13.77 -6.62 2.18
N TYR A 45 -12.45 -6.72 2.15
CA TYR A 45 -11.54 -5.84 2.85
C TYR A 45 -11.08 -4.72 1.91
N PHE A 46 -11.43 -3.48 2.22
CA PHE A 46 -10.98 -2.32 1.46
C PHE A 46 -9.68 -1.79 2.05
N ALA A 47 -8.63 -1.72 1.21
CA ALA A 47 -7.38 -1.10 1.59
C ALA A 47 -6.68 -0.50 0.37
N ARG A 48 -6.18 0.73 0.50
CA ARG A 48 -5.36 1.42 -0.51
C ARG A 48 -6.04 1.49 -1.90
N GLY A 49 -7.34 1.78 -1.92
CA GLY A 49 -8.11 1.95 -3.16
C GLY A 49 -8.48 0.65 -3.87
N ARG A 50 -8.40 -0.50 -3.20
CA ARG A 50 -8.76 -1.81 -3.74
C ARG A 50 -9.56 -2.64 -2.73
N LEU A 51 -10.42 -3.50 -3.25
CA LEU A 51 -11.14 -4.52 -2.49
C LEU A 51 -10.37 -5.84 -2.56
N TRP A 52 -10.26 -6.51 -1.42
CA TRP A 52 -9.55 -7.77 -1.22
C TRP A 52 -10.46 -8.76 -0.53
N ASN A 53 -10.19 -10.05 -0.65
CA ASN A 53 -10.97 -11.07 0.07
C ASN A 53 -10.54 -11.18 1.53
N SER A 54 -9.29 -10.84 1.83
CA SER A 54 -8.75 -10.84 3.18
C SER A 54 -7.73 -9.70 3.42
N PRO A 55 -7.49 -9.34 4.69
CA PRO A 55 -6.43 -8.39 5.06
C PRO A 55 -5.04 -8.93 4.73
N ASP A 56 -4.84 -10.25 4.84
CA ASP A 56 -3.57 -10.90 4.52
C ASP A 56 -3.24 -10.76 3.03
N GLU A 57 -4.22 -10.92 2.15
CA GLU A 57 -4.05 -10.72 0.71
C GLU A 57 -3.59 -9.28 0.40
N ALA A 58 -4.22 -8.29 1.04
CA ALA A 58 -3.84 -6.89 0.92
C ALA A 58 -2.40 -6.64 1.41
N ARG A 59 -2.00 -7.31 2.51
CA ARG A 59 -0.66 -7.22 3.09
C ARG A 59 0.39 -7.86 2.19
N LEU A 60 0.14 -9.06 1.69
CA LEU A 60 1.03 -9.76 0.77
C LEU A 60 1.23 -8.96 -0.52
N ALA A 61 0.16 -8.39 -1.09
CA ALA A 61 0.25 -7.53 -2.25
C ALA A 61 1.09 -6.27 -1.99
N LEU A 62 0.99 -5.70 -0.79
CA LEU A 62 1.82 -4.57 -0.37
C LEU A 62 3.29 -4.96 -0.24
N GLU A 63 3.57 -6.09 0.40
CA GLU A 63 4.93 -6.61 0.57
C GLU A 63 5.58 -6.90 -0.79
N ALA A 64 4.84 -7.52 -1.71
CA ALA A 64 5.29 -7.74 -3.09
C ALA A 64 5.60 -6.43 -3.83
N ARG A 65 4.75 -5.39 -3.70
CA ARG A 65 5.01 -4.07 -4.31
C ARG A 65 6.24 -3.40 -3.70
N ARG A 66 6.44 -3.51 -2.40
CA ARG A 66 7.63 -2.98 -1.71
C ARG A 66 8.90 -3.70 -2.17
N ALA A 67 8.88 -5.03 -2.24
CA ALA A 67 10.00 -5.83 -2.72
C ALA A 67 10.36 -5.48 -4.17
N ALA A 68 9.36 -5.33 -5.05
CA ALA A 68 9.59 -4.90 -6.44
C ALA A 68 10.16 -3.47 -6.53
N GLY A 69 9.69 -2.55 -5.68
CA GLY A 69 10.26 -1.20 -5.55
C GLY A 69 11.71 -1.21 -5.09
N ALA A 70 12.02 -1.99 -4.06
CA ALA A 70 13.39 -2.16 -3.55
C ALA A 70 14.31 -2.77 -4.63
N LYS A 71 13.86 -3.78 -5.37
CA LYS A 71 14.60 -4.36 -6.49
C LYS A 71 14.86 -3.36 -7.61
N ARG A 72 13.88 -2.50 -7.93
CA ARG A 72 14.06 -1.42 -8.91
C ARG A 72 15.06 -0.38 -8.43
N ASN A 73 14.98 0.02 -7.16
CA ASN A 73 15.95 0.96 -6.58
C ASN A 73 17.35 0.36 -6.48
N ALA A 74 17.49 -0.94 -6.19
CA ALA A 74 18.78 -1.63 -6.18
C ALA A 74 19.41 -1.69 -7.58
N ARG A 75 18.59 -1.94 -8.62
CA ARG A 75 19.04 -1.89 -10.02
C ARG A 75 19.36 -0.47 -10.48
N ALA A 76 18.55 0.51 -10.06
CA ALA A 76 18.81 1.92 -10.30
C ALA A 76 20.05 2.39 -9.54
N GLY A 77 20.39 1.79 -8.40
CA GLY A 77 21.59 2.06 -7.60
C GLY A 77 22.92 1.91 -8.35
N ALA A 78 22.92 1.17 -9.47
CA ALA A 78 24.08 1.04 -10.35
C ALA A 78 24.24 2.20 -11.36
N ASP A 79 23.17 2.96 -11.62
CA ASP A 79 23.11 4.06 -12.60
C ASP A 79 22.65 5.40 -11.97
N SER A 80 22.22 5.37 -10.72
CA SER A 80 21.91 6.54 -9.92
C SER A 80 23.23 7.07 -9.39
N ARG A 81 23.78 8.05 -10.11
CA ARG A 81 24.26 9.32 -9.54
C ARG A 81 24.62 9.18 -8.07
N GLY A 82 25.87 8.77 -7.82
CA GLY A 82 26.40 8.47 -6.48
C GLY A 82 26.22 9.63 -5.50
N ARG A 83 26.58 9.43 -4.23
CA ARG A 83 26.42 10.43 -3.17
C ARG A 83 27.03 11.81 -3.55
N ASP A 84 28.09 11.76 -4.33
CA ASP A 84 28.88 12.89 -4.81
C ASP A 84 28.36 13.50 -6.13
N TRP A 85 27.36 12.88 -6.75
CA TRP A 85 26.80 13.37 -8.01
C TRP A 85 25.98 14.63 -7.80
N ARG A 86 26.31 15.70 -8.53
CA ARG A 86 25.52 16.93 -8.62
C ARG A 86 25.30 17.28 -10.10
N PRO A 87 24.13 17.87 -10.46
CA PRO A 87 23.91 18.34 -11.82
C PRO A 87 24.93 19.45 -12.14
N GLY A 88 25.79 19.21 -13.15
CA GLY A 88 26.89 20.11 -13.52
C GLY A 88 28.28 19.47 -13.62
N GLY A 89 28.45 18.20 -13.20
CA GLY A 89 29.74 17.49 -13.24
C GLY A 89 30.40 17.37 -11.85
N ASP A 90 31.69 17.06 -11.81
CA ASP A 90 32.47 16.97 -10.55
C ASP A 90 32.67 18.37 -9.95
N HIS A 91 31.97 18.67 -8.86
CA HIS A 91 32.20 19.90 -8.10
C HIS A 91 33.44 19.73 -7.21
N ARG A 92 34.57 20.32 -7.62
CA ARG A 92 35.74 20.46 -6.74
C ARG A 92 35.43 21.52 -5.68
N ASP A 93 35.52 21.16 -4.39
CA ASP A 93 35.41 22.12 -3.29
C ASP A 93 36.52 23.17 -3.43
N ALA A 94 36.14 24.43 -3.63
CA ALA A 94 37.09 25.54 -3.76
C ALA A 94 37.99 25.72 -2.52
N ARG A 95 37.62 25.10 -1.39
CA ARG A 95 38.41 25.08 -0.15
C ARG A 95 39.32 23.87 0.00
N GLN A 96 39.20 22.86 -0.87
CA GLN A 96 40.08 21.68 -0.86
C GLN A 96 41.58 22.01 -0.81
N PRO A 97 42.12 22.95 -1.63
CA PRO A 97 43.55 23.27 -1.60
C PRO A 97 44.03 23.91 -0.29
N PHE A 98 43.14 24.39 0.58
CA PHE A 98 43.50 24.95 1.89
C PHE A 98 43.44 23.94 3.03
N LYS A 99 42.79 22.79 2.81
CA LYS A 99 42.69 21.71 3.80
C LYS A 99 43.85 20.72 3.69
N ASP A 100 44.43 20.60 2.50
CA ASP A 100 45.54 19.69 2.19
C ASP A 100 46.92 20.34 2.39
N ALA A 101 46.97 21.56 2.96
CA ALA A 101 48.18 22.37 3.20
C ALA A 101 48.67 22.29 4.66
#